data_AF-A0A351F746-F1
#
_entry.id   AF-A0A351F746-F1
#
_cell.length_a   1.000
_cell.length_b   1.000
_cell.length_c   1.000
_cell.angle_alpha   90.00
_cell.angle_beta   90.00
_cell.angle_gamma   90.00
#
_symmetry.space_group_name_H-M   'P 1'
#
loop_
_entity.id
_entity.type
_entity.pdbx_description
1 polymer ?
#
loop_
_entity_poly.entity_id
_entity_poly.type
_entity_poly.pdbx_seq_one_letter_code
_entity_poly.pdbx_strand_id
1 'polypeptide(L)'
;DYYCDNRDEKNLGNLFEPKIYYRSDFDTEFYNKILDTRFYSCWNKLYKKEIIEKNKIRFIPGVKYAEDMIFVFEYLKFSDSFRFIDSALYFYNINPDNATSVVKNGFDVQHFIYDCQMKYFKDINAEQSVLDHIEDIFVYKTTCTINSEITYNSFFAAYKYVKRVLSSEFYPLYLKANYTEFVCKYDRVFFTLLKKKKALAVVLWRKIYDLRSRIFK
;
A
#
# COMPACT_ATOMS: atom_id res chain seq x y z
N ASP A 1 -19.41 4.24 -0.14
CA ASP A 1 -18.17 3.48 -0.37
C ASP A 1 -17.32 3.54 0.88
N TYR A 2 -16.85 2.38 1.36
CA TYR A 2 -16.18 2.25 2.66
C TYR A 2 -14.66 2.44 2.52
N TYR A 3 -14.31 3.64 2.11
CA TYR A 3 -13.13 4.40 2.49
C TYR A 3 -13.62 5.84 2.34
N CYS A 4 -13.55 6.64 3.40
CA CYS A 4 -13.95 8.04 3.33
C CYS A 4 -13.28 8.66 2.10
N ASP A 5 -14.09 8.97 1.08
CA ASP A 5 -13.75 9.94 0.06
C ASP A 5 -13.85 11.30 0.74
N ASN A 6 -12.92 11.55 1.67
CA ASN A 6 -12.54 12.92 1.91
C ASN A 6 -11.88 13.34 0.61
N ARG A 7 -12.68 14.05 -0.20
CA ARG A 7 -12.25 14.95 -1.27
C ARG A 7 -11.42 16.13 -0.72
N ASP A 8 -10.74 15.92 0.41
CA ASP A 8 -9.71 16.77 0.96
C ASP A 8 -8.41 16.24 0.37
N GLU A 9 -8.02 16.83 -0.76
CA GLU A 9 -6.66 16.92 -1.27
C GLU A 9 -5.69 15.81 -0.80
N LYS A 10 -5.56 14.75 -1.63
CA LYS A 10 -4.53 13.71 -1.50
C LYS A 10 -3.14 14.26 -1.80
N ASN A 11 -2.73 15.33 -1.13
CA ASN A 11 -1.50 16.04 -1.38
C ASN A 11 -0.35 15.40 -0.61
N LEU A 12 0.78 15.19 -1.29
CA LEU A 12 2.05 14.88 -0.64
C LEU A 12 2.52 16.01 0.28
N GLY A 13 1.95 17.21 0.18
CA GLY A 13 2.22 18.35 1.08
C GLY A 13 1.92 18.08 2.55
N ASN A 14 1.07 17.08 2.84
CA ASN A 14 0.84 16.62 4.21
C ASN A 14 1.96 15.69 4.73
N LEU A 15 2.84 15.20 3.85
CA LEU A 15 3.94 14.30 4.19
C LEU A 15 5.30 15.01 4.17
N PHE A 16 5.52 15.90 3.22
CA PHE A 16 6.79 16.59 3.03
C PHE A 16 6.62 18.11 3.12
N GLU A 17 7.54 18.75 3.82
CA GLU A 17 7.69 20.19 3.79
C GLU A 17 8.28 20.62 2.44
N PRO A 18 7.92 21.81 1.91
CA PRO A 18 8.42 22.31 0.63
C PRO A 18 9.89 22.78 0.73
N LYS A 19 10.81 21.84 0.97
CA LYS A 19 12.24 22.06 1.16
C LYS A 19 13.09 21.02 0.44
N ILE A 20 14.41 21.20 0.51
CA ILE A 20 15.38 20.19 0.11
C ILE A 20 15.64 19.31 1.34
N TYR A 21 15.58 18.00 1.12
CA TYR A 21 16.07 16.96 1.99
C TYR A 21 17.39 16.45 1.41
N TYR A 22 18.46 16.54 2.17
CA TYR A 22 19.75 15.99 1.81
C TYR A 22 19.85 14.54 2.26
N ARG A 23 20.88 13.82 1.80
CA ARG A 23 21.11 12.43 2.19
C ARG A 23 21.21 12.23 3.71
N SER A 24 21.67 13.23 4.45
CA SER A 24 21.68 13.24 5.93
C SER A 24 20.28 13.22 6.54
N ASP A 25 19.27 13.69 5.81
CA ASP A 25 17.88 13.75 6.25
C ASP A 25 17.11 12.47 5.85
N PHE A 26 17.76 11.49 5.20
CA PHE A 26 17.14 10.22 4.83
C PHE A 26 17.21 9.27 6.05
N ASP A 27 16.48 9.66 7.09
CA ASP A 27 16.33 8.95 8.34
C ASP A 27 15.05 8.11 8.38
N THR A 28 14.77 7.50 9.53
CA THR A 28 13.56 6.71 9.78
C THR A 28 12.28 7.49 9.48
N GLU A 29 12.21 8.79 9.79
CA GLU A 29 11.02 9.61 9.51
C GLU A 29 10.82 9.79 8.01
N PHE A 30 11.89 10.13 7.28
CA PHE A 30 11.86 10.23 5.83
C PHE A 30 11.46 8.90 5.19
N TYR A 31 12.02 7.78 5.66
CA TYR A 31 11.71 6.46 5.13
C TYR A 31 10.25 6.06 5.36
N ASN A 32 9.69 6.36 6.53
CA ASN A 32 8.27 6.15 6.79
C ASN A 32 7.38 7.01 5.85
N LYS A 33 7.79 8.24 5.51
CA LYS A 33 7.06 9.08 4.56
C LYS A 33 7.05 8.53 3.14
N ILE A 34 8.19 8.01 2.63
CA ILE A 34 8.26 7.46 1.26
C ILE A 34 7.55 6.12 1.11
N LEU A 35 7.22 5.43 2.20
CA LEU A 35 6.40 4.22 2.18
C LEU A 35 4.92 4.51 1.84
N ASP A 36 4.48 5.76 1.84
CA ASP A 36 3.15 6.11 1.37
C ASP A 36 3.02 5.88 -0.15
N THR A 37 1.96 5.18 -0.55
CA THR A 37 1.69 4.83 -1.96
C THR A 37 1.62 6.04 -2.91
N ARG A 38 1.29 7.24 -2.41
CA ARG A 38 1.29 8.49 -3.19
C ARG A 38 2.69 8.89 -3.66
N PHE A 39 3.73 8.42 -2.97
CA PHE A 39 5.11 8.70 -3.32
C PHE A 39 5.62 7.85 -4.48
N TYR A 40 5.01 6.68 -4.73
CA TYR A 40 5.56 5.66 -5.62
C TYR A 40 5.60 6.05 -7.07
N SER A 41 4.64 6.86 -7.53
CA SER A 41 4.56 7.32 -8.91
C SER A 41 5.88 7.93 -9.37
N CYS A 42 6.39 7.47 -10.52
CA CYS A 42 7.64 7.99 -11.07
C CYS A 42 7.42 9.24 -11.95
N TRP A 43 6.29 9.32 -12.65
CA TRP A 43 5.98 10.37 -13.62
C TRP A 43 5.76 11.78 -13.04
N ASN A 44 5.58 11.91 -11.73
CA ASN A 44 5.36 13.19 -11.06
C ASN A 44 6.65 13.75 -10.44
N LYS A 45 7.81 13.26 -10.88
CA LYS A 45 9.12 13.68 -10.38
C LYS A 45 10.05 14.03 -11.53
N LEU A 46 11.00 14.91 -11.24
CA LEU A 46 12.11 15.23 -12.13
C LEU A 46 13.37 14.54 -11.65
N TYR A 47 14.08 13.91 -12.57
CA TYR A 47 15.27 13.11 -12.29
C TYR A 47 16.48 13.68 -13.02
N LYS A 48 17.64 13.64 -12.36
CA LYS A 48 18.92 13.89 -13.00
C LYS A 48 19.26 12.70 -13.88
N LYS A 49 19.36 12.94 -15.19
CA LYS A 49 19.69 11.90 -16.18
C LYS A 49 20.99 11.17 -15.85
N GLU A 50 22.01 11.90 -15.41
CA GLU A 50 23.33 11.34 -15.07
C GLU A 50 23.27 10.25 -13.98
N ILE A 51 22.39 10.39 -12.98
CA ILE A 51 22.21 9.39 -11.91
C ILE A 51 21.60 8.10 -12.47
N ILE A 52 20.60 8.23 -13.36
CA ILE A 52 19.92 7.09 -14.01
C ILE A 52 20.89 6.33 -14.93
N GLU A 53 21.69 7.04 -15.71
CA GLU A 53 22.62 6.42 -16.66
C GLU A 53 23.79 5.76 -15.96
N LYS A 54 24.45 6.47 -15.03
CA LYS A 54 25.61 5.96 -14.29
C LYS A 54 25.29 4.71 -13.48
N ASN A 55 24.11 4.68 -12.83
CA ASN A 55 23.70 3.57 -11.96
C ASN A 55 22.78 2.56 -12.67
N LYS A 56 22.58 2.70 -13.99
CA LYS A 56 21.77 1.77 -14.82
C LYS A 56 20.37 1.50 -14.27
N ILE A 57 19.72 2.54 -13.74
CA ILE A 57 18.38 2.44 -13.14
C ILE A 57 17.36 2.25 -14.26
N ARG A 58 16.61 1.14 -14.25
CA ARG A 58 15.66 0.77 -15.31
C ARG A 58 14.42 0.13 -14.72
N PHE A 59 13.30 0.28 -15.41
CA PHE A 59 12.12 -0.55 -15.15
C PHE A 59 12.45 -2.01 -15.45
N ILE A 60 12.04 -2.90 -14.57
CA ILE A 60 12.31 -4.33 -14.68
C ILE A 60 11.26 -4.95 -15.63
N PRO A 61 11.66 -5.56 -16.76
CA PRO A 61 10.72 -6.18 -17.68
C PRO A 61 9.87 -7.26 -16.99
N GLY A 62 8.57 -7.26 -17.29
CA GLY A 62 7.63 -8.26 -16.75
C GLY A 62 7.08 -7.96 -15.36
N VAL A 63 7.55 -6.91 -14.67
CA VAL A 63 6.92 -6.41 -13.45
C VAL A 63 5.63 -5.69 -13.81
N LYS A 64 4.50 -6.19 -13.29
CA LYS A 64 3.15 -5.67 -13.58
C LYS A 64 2.61 -4.70 -12.54
N TYR A 65 3.20 -4.70 -11.36
CA TYR A 65 2.79 -3.89 -10.22
C TYR A 65 4.02 -3.38 -9.50
N ALA A 66 3.95 -2.16 -8.98
CA ALA A 66 5.01 -1.51 -8.20
C ALA A 66 6.31 -1.21 -8.97
N GLU A 67 6.29 -1.29 -10.29
CA GLU A 67 7.39 -0.93 -11.17
C GLU A 67 7.86 0.53 -10.94
N ASP A 68 6.91 1.44 -10.76
CA ASP A 68 7.15 2.83 -10.41
C ASP A 68 7.86 2.98 -9.06
N MET A 69 7.34 2.29 -8.03
CA MET A 69 7.93 2.29 -6.68
C MET A 69 9.37 1.80 -6.72
N ILE A 70 9.62 0.67 -7.39
CA ILE A 70 10.96 0.08 -7.53
C ILE A 70 11.89 1.09 -8.20
N PHE A 71 11.47 1.72 -9.30
CA PHE A 71 12.29 2.73 -9.98
C PHE A 71 12.61 3.92 -9.08
N VAL A 72 11.61 4.47 -8.37
CA VAL A 72 11.79 5.60 -7.45
C VAL A 72 12.75 5.25 -6.32
N PHE A 73 12.58 4.08 -5.72
CA PHE A 73 13.43 3.60 -4.64
C PHE A 73 14.86 3.39 -5.11
N GLU A 74 15.08 2.70 -6.24
CA GLU A 74 16.42 2.54 -6.83
C GLU A 74 17.07 3.89 -7.14
N TYR A 75 16.30 4.90 -7.59
CA TYR A 75 16.82 6.25 -7.79
C TYR A 75 17.24 6.93 -6.48
N LEU A 76 16.46 6.79 -5.41
CA LEU A 76 16.79 7.36 -4.11
C LEU A 76 18.09 6.79 -3.52
N LYS A 77 18.44 5.52 -3.78
CA LYS A 77 19.72 4.92 -3.33
C LYS A 77 20.94 5.74 -3.74
N PHE A 78 20.90 6.35 -4.93
CA PHE A 78 22.01 7.08 -5.52
C PHE A 78 21.82 8.60 -5.52
N SER A 79 20.77 9.09 -4.86
CA SER A 79 20.47 10.51 -4.77
C SER A 79 21.09 11.12 -3.52
N ASP A 80 21.76 12.26 -3.70
CA ASP A 80 22.31 13.05 -2.58
C ASP A 80 21.27 14.00 -1.98
N SER A 81 20.19 14.28 -2.71
CA SER A 81 19.10 15.14 -2.24
C SER A 81 17.78 14.87 -2.97
N PHE A 82 16.69 15.22 -2.32
CA PHE A 82 15.32 15.22 -2.81
C PHE A 82 14.68 16.57 -2.46
N ARG A 83 14.11 17.27 -3.44
CA ARG A 83 13.37 18.52 -3.21
C ARG A 83 11.89 18.26 -3.39
N PHE A 84 11.10 18.58 -2.36
CA PHE A 84 9.66 18.61 -2.47
C PHE A 84 9.17 20.01 -2.86
N ILE A 85 8.19 20.07 -3.76
CA ILE A 85 7.51 21.29 -4.18
C ILE A 85 6.03 21.08 -3.92
N ASP A 86 5.46 21.91 -3.05
CA ASP A 86 4.03 21.87 -2.73
C ASP A 86 3.22 22.64 -3.77
N SER A 87 3.25 22.15 -5.01
CA SER A 87 2.50 22.70 -6.12
C SER A 87 2.10 21.59 -7.08
N ALA A 88 0.82 21.53 -7.43
CA ALA A 88 0.29 20.56 -8.38
C ALA A 88 0.66 20.94 -9.82
N LEU A 89 1.92 20.68 -10.21
CA LEU A 89 2.44 20.99 -11.54
C LEU A 89 2.10 19.92 -12.60
N TYR A 90 1.57 18.78 -12.16
CA TYR A 90 1.20 17.65 -13.02
C TYR A 90 -0.20 17.15 -12.66
N PHE A 91 -1.13 17.22 -13.61
CA PHE A 91 -2.53 16.83 -13.42
C PHE A 91 -2.80 15.48 -14.07
N TYR A 92 -3.44 14.59 -13.30
CA TYR A 92 -3.80 13.25 -13.78
C TYR A 92 -5.29 13.15 -14.10
N ASN A 93 -5.61 12.63 -15.29
CA ASN A 93 -6.98 12.31 -15.67
C ASN A 93 -7.34 10.91 -15.16
N ILE A 94 -8.19 10.85 -14.14
CA ILE A 94 -8.71 9.58 -13.62
C ILE A 94 -9.95 9.21 -14.42
N ASN A 95 -9.87 8.15 -15.22
CA ASN A 95 -11.04 7.54 -15.85
C ASN A 95 -11.49 6.34 -14.98
N PRO A 96 -12.66 6.38 -14.33
CA PRO A 96 -13.13 5.30 -13.47
C PRO A 96 -13.41 3.97 -14.22
N ASP A 97 -13.61 4.00 -15.54
CA ASP A 97 -13.90 2.83 -16.36
C ASP A 97 -12.64 2.12 -16.87
N ASN A 98 -11.45 2.54 -16.42
CA ASN A 98 -10.20 1.94 -16.86
C ASN A 98 -9.96 0.54 -16.26
N ALA A 99 -9.20 -0.28 -16.98
CA ALA A 99 -8.88 -1.66 -16.61
C ALA A 99 -8.03 -1.79 -15.33
N THR A 100 -7.51 -0.68 -14.80
CA THR A 100 -6.71 -0.60 -13.57
C THR A 100 -7.53 -0.36 -12.31
N SER A 101 -8.84 -0.12 -12.42
CA SER A 101 -9.74 0.13 -11.28
C SER A 101 -9.95 -1.06 -10.35
N VAL A 102 -9.73 -2.30 -10.83
CA VAL A 102 -9.91 -3.53 -10.04
C VAL A 102 -8.66 -4.42 -10.13
N VAL A 103 -7.89 -4.46 -9.05
CA VAL A 103 -6.78 -5.41 -8.90
C VAL A 103 -7.35 -6.78 -8.54
N LYS A 104 -7.25 -7.75 -9.45
CA LYS A 104 -7.51 -9.17 -9.17
C LYS A 104 -6.31 -9.78 -8.44
N ASN A 105 -6.56 -10.71 -7.51
CA ASN A 105 -5.51 -11.35 -6.69
C ASN A 105 -4.74 -10.34 -5.82
N GLY A 106 -5.46 -9.44 -5.16
CA GLY A 106 -4.85 -8.34 -4.41
C GLY A 106 -3.79 -8.78 -3.39
N PHE A 107 -3.96 -9.94 -2.73
CA PHE A 107 -2.98 -10.47 -1.80
C PHE A 107 -1.62 -10.76 -2.45
N ASP A 108 -1.60 -11.35 -3.64
CA ASP A 108 -0.35 -11.71 -4.33
C ASP A 108 0.38 -10.44 -4.79
N VAL A 109 -0.37 -9.41 -5.17
CA VAL A 109 0.18 -8.08 -5.49
C VAL A 109 0.78 -7.41 -4.25
N GLN A 110 0.07 -7.44 -3.11
CA GLN A 110 0.61 -6.86 -1.88
C GLN A 110 1.83 -7.63 -1.38
N HIS A 111 1.87 -8.95 -1.56
CA HIS A 111 3.04 -9.78 -1.21
C HIS A 111 4.25 -9.35 -2.04
N PHE A 112 4.10 -9.20 -3.36
CA PHE A 112 5.18 -8.72 -4.21
C PHE A 112 5.69 -7.32 -3.82
N ILE A 113 4.78 -6.39 -3.48
CA ILE A 113 5.13 -5.06 -2.99
C ILE A 113 5.93 -5.15 -1.69
N TYR A 114 5.44 -5.94 -0.73
CA TYR A 114 6.10 -6.18 0.54
C TYR A 114 7.52 -6.71 0.36
N ASP A 115 7.73 -7.70 -0.51
CA ASP A 115 9.05 -8.24 -0.79
C ASP A 115 10.00 -7.19 -1.36
N CYS A 116 9.51 -6.35 -2.28
CA CYS A 116 10.30 -5.27 -2.87
C CYS A 116 10.70 -4.22 -1.81
N GLN A 117 9.76 -3.82 -0.94
CA GLN A 117 10.03 -2.89 0.14
C GLN A 117 11.02 -3.48 1.15
N MET A 118 10.77 -4.70 1.63
CA MET A 118 11.64 -5.38 2.59
C MET A 118 13.05 -5.55 2.05
N LYS A 119 13.20 -5.94 0.79
CA LYS A 119 14.51 -6.02 0.12
C LYS A 119 15.19 -4.65 0.11
N TYR A 120 14.50 -3.63 -0.38
CA TYR A 120 15.05 -2.28 -0.48
C TYR A 120 15.56 -1.75 0.87
N PHE A 121 14.73 -1.80 1.91
CA PHE A 121 15.07 -1.23 3.21
C PHE A 121 16.12 -2.05 3.96
N LYS A 122 16.20 -3.36 3.73
CA LYS A 122 17.33 -4.18 4.20
C LYS A 122 18.63 -3.84 3.49
N ASP A 123 18.61 -3.65 2.16
CA ASP A 123 19.82 -3.33 1.38
C ASP A 123 20.47 -2.01 1.83
N ILE A 124 19.66 -1.04 2.27
CA ILE A 124 20.16 0.25 2.77
C ILE A 124 20.39 0.27 4.29
N ASN A 125 20.25 -0.87 4.97
CA ASN A 125 20.37 -1.03 6.43
C ASN A 125 19.47 -0.05 7.21
N ALA A 126 18.22 0.11 6.78
CA ALA A 126 17.25 0.92 7.52
C ALA A 126 16.98 0.34 8.91
N GLU A 127 16.57 1.22 9.83
CA GLU A 127 16.22 0.80 11.19
C GLU A 127 15.06 -0.20 11.19
N GLN A 128 15.04 -1.09 12.19
CA GLN A 128 14.02 -2.13 12.34
C GLN A 128 12.59 -1.55 12.39
N SER A 129 12.42 -0.35 12.94
CA SER A 129 11.13 0.36 13.00
C SER A 129 10.52 0.61 11.62
N VAL A 130 11.33 0.85 10.59
CA VAL A 130 10.85 1.00 9.19
C VAL A 130 10.35 -0.34 8.66
N LEU A 131 11.03 -1.45 8.98
CA LEU A 131 10.61 -2.79 8.59
C LEU A 131 9.30 -3.20 9.28
N ASP A 132 9.17 -2.88 10.56
CA ASP A 132 7.94 -3.11 11.32
C ASP A 132 6.78 -2.30 10.72
N HIS A 133 7.03 -1.06 10.29
CA HIS A 133 6.02 -0.25 9.60
C HIS A 133 5.59 -0.85 8.24
N ILE A 134 6.51 -1.47 7.49
CA ILE A 134 6.19 -2.21 6.26
C ILE A 134 5.28 -3.40 6.56
N GLU A 135 5.53 -4.15 7.63
CA GLU A 135 4.66 -5.25 8.07
C GLU A 135 3.24 -4.74 8.38
N ASP A 136 3.12 -3.63 9.10
CA ASP A 136 1.82 -3.01 9.42
C ASP A 136 1.07 -2.55 8.15
N ILE A 137 1.76 -1.87 7.22
CA ILE A 137 1.19 -1.47 5.93
C ILE A 137 0.70 -2.70 5.17
N PHE A 138 1.50 -3.78 5.12
CA PHE A 138 1.14 -5.00 4.42
C PHE A 138 -0.12 -5.65 5.01
N VAL A 139 -0.24 -5.75 6.35
CA VAL A 139 -1.44 -6.28 7.01
C VAL A 139 -2.66 -5.41 6.73
N TYR A 140 -2.51 -4.09 6.80
CA TYR A 140 -3.59 -3.16 6.46
C TYR A 140 -4.06 -3.35 5.01
N LYS A 141 -3.14 -3.28 4.03
CA LYS A 141 -3.47 -3.38 2.61
C LYS A 141 -4.05 -4.75 2.27
N THR A 142 -3.51 -5.85 2.81
CA THR A 142 -4.07 -7.18 2.59
C THR A 142 -5.47 -7.32 3.21
N THR A 143 -5.73 -6.72 4.37
CA THR A 143 -7.08 -6.62 4.95
C THR A 143 -8.05 -5.89 4.01
N CYS A 144 -7.62 -4.79 3.39
CA CYS A 144 -8.38 -4.07 2.36
C CYS A 144 -8.68 -4.98 1.16
N THR A 145 -7.70 -5.76 0.69
CA THR A 145 -7.89 -6.70 -0.43
C THR A 145 -8.87 -7.80 -0.09
N ILE A 146 -8.83 -8.35 1.13
CA ILE A 146 -9.79 -9.35 1.59
C ILE A 146 -11.20 -8.76 1.58
N ASN A 147 -11.36 -7.54 2.09
CA ASN A 147 -12.63 -6.82 2.09
C ASN A 147 -13.19 -6.65 0.67
N SER A 148 -12.34 -6.22 -0.28
CA SER A 148 -12.71 -6.07 -1.69
C SER A 148 -13.08 -7.41 -2.34
N GLU A 149 -12.27 -8.44 -2.16
CA GLU A 149 -12.49 -9.78 -2.74
C GLU A 149 -13.79 -10.40 -2.23
N ILE A 150 -14.15 -10.20 -0.95
CA ILE A 150 -15.47 -10.62 -0.43
C ILE A 150 -16.60 -9.78 -1.05
N THR A 151 -16.38 -8.50 -1.29
CA THR A 151 -17.40 -7.60 -1.86
C THR A 151 -17.83 -8.07 -3.25
N TYR A 152 -16.84 -8.26 -4.14
CA TYR A 152 -17.10 -8.45 -5.57
C TYR A 152 -17.23 -9.90 -6.02
N ASN A 153 -16.84 -10.89 -5.21
CA ASN A 153 -16.96 -12.31 -5.57
C ASN A 153 -18.17 -13.01 -4.94
N SER A 154 -18.47 -14.20 -5.46
CA SER A 154 -19.41 -15.14 -4.84
C SER A 154 -18.95 -15.57 -3.45
N PHE A 155 -19.90 -16.00 -2.61
CA PHE A 155 -19.60 -16.44 -1.24
C PHE A 155 -18.50 -17.52 -1.20
N PHE A 156 -18.61 -18.55 -2.05
CA PHE A 156 -17.65 -19.65 -2.07
C PHE A 156 -16.26 -19.23 -2.55
N ALA A 157 -16.19 -18.39 -3.59
CA ALA A 157 -14.91 -17.85 -4.08
C ALA A 157 -14.24 -16.98 -3.01
N ALA A 158 -15.00 -16.08 -2.38
CA ALA A 158 -14.53 -15.25 -1.28
C ALA A 158 -14.03 -16.09 -0.09
N TYR A 159 -14.79 -17.13 0.31
CA TYR A 159 -14.39 -18.03 1.40
C TYR A 159 -13.08 -18.78 1.10
N LYS A 160 -12.93 -19.29 -0.13
CA LYS A 160 -11.69 -19.94 -0.58
C LYS A 160 -10.52 -18.95 -0.54
N TYR A 161 -10.72 -17.72 -1.00
CA TYR A 161 -9.71 -16.66 -0.97
C TYR A 161 -9.28 -16.33 0.47
N VAL A 162 -10.23 -16.06 1.37
CA VAL A 162 -9.95 -15.75 2.79
C VAL A 162 -9.20 -16.91 3.44
N LYS A 163 -9.62 -18.16 3.21
CA LYS A 163 -8.90 -19.33 3.71
C LYS A 163 -7.46 -19.37 3.21
N ARG A 164 -7.22 -19.09 1.92
CA ARG A 164 -5.87 -19.06 1.33
C ARG A 164 -4.99 -18.03 2.05
N VAL A 165 -5.47 -16.80 2.19
CA VAL A 165 -4.74 -15.72 2.86
C VAL A 165 -4.42 -16.07 4.32
N LEU A 166 -5.42 -16.55 5.08
CA LEU A 166 -5.23 -16.92 6.48
C LEU A 166 -4.39 -18.19 6.69
N SER A 167 -4.12 -18.95 5.62
CA SER A 167 -3.24 -20.12 5.64
C SER A 167 -1.84 -19.82 5.12
N SER A 168 -1.59 -18.58 4.68
CA SER A 168 -0.26 -18.15 4.22
C SER A 168 0.73 -18.03 5.37
N GLU A 169 2.02 -18.01 5.02
CA GLU A 169 3.13 -17.77 5.94
C GLU A 169 3.06 -16.38 6.62
N PHE A 170 2.27 -15.46 6.06
CA PHE A 170 2.08 -14.11 6.58
C PHE A 170 1.04 -14.00 7.69
N TYR A 171 0.29 -15.06 8.00
CA TYR A 171 -0.71 -15.04 9.07
C TYR A 171 -0.16 -14.55 10.44
N PRO A 172 1.08 -14.88 10.87
CA PRO A 172 1.65 -14.34 12.10
C PRO A 172 1.71 -12.81 12.16
N LEU A 173 1.82 -12.11 11.02
CA LEU A 173 1.81 -10.64 10.98
C LEU A 173 0.48 -10.07 11.45
N TYR A 174 -0.63 -10.71 11.10
CA TYR A 174 -1.97 -10.31 11.57
C TYR A 174 -2.08 -10.38 13.09
N LEU A 175 -1.38 -11.32 13.73
CA LEU A 175 -1.40 -11.47 15.18
C LEU A 175 -0.68 -10.30 15.89
N LYS A 176 0.42 -9.82 15.29
CA LYS A 176 1.23 -8.71 15.81
C LYS A 176 0.59 -7.33 15.57
N ALA A 177 -0.05 -7.15 14.42
CA ALA A 177 -0.57 -5.85 13.99
C ALA A 177 -1.58 -5.22 14.97
N ASN A 178 -1.48 -3.91 15.10
CA ASN A 178 -2.30 -3.07 15.96
C ASN A 178 -3.60 -2.60 15.28
N TYR A 179 -4.59 -2.16 16.08
CA TYR A 179 -5.88 -1.70 15.57
C TYR A 179 -5.91 -0.24 15.10
N THR A 180 -4.77 0.47 15.14
CA THR A 180 -4.70 1.93 14.96
C THR A 180 -5.24 2.39 13.61
N GLU A 181 -5.03 1.60 12.55
CA GLU A 181 -5.55 1.87 11.20
C GLU A 181 -7.06 1.61 11.04
N PHE A 182 -7.68 0.88 11.99
CA PHE A 182 -9.09 0.47 11.91
C PHE A 182 -9.97 1.35 12.80
N VAL A 183 -10.35 2.50 12.24
CA VAL A 183 -11.06 3.56 12.96
C VAL A 183 -12.48 3.14 13.36
N CYS A 184 -13.24 2.55 12.44
CA CYS A 184 -14.66 2.28 12.68
C CYS A 184 -14.91 0.91 13.35
N LYS A 185 -16.04 0.79 14.06
CA LYS A 185 -16.43 -0.45 14.77
C LYS A 185 -16.50 -1.65 13.82
N TYR A 186 -16.96 -1.44 12.59
CA TYR A 186 -17.05 -2.49 11.58
C TYR A 186 -15.67 -3.08 11.27
N ASP A 187 -14.68 -2.23 10.98
CA ASP A 187 -13.33 -2.65 10.62
C ASP A 187 -12.63 -3.35 11.79
N ARG A 188 -12.83 -2.87 13.03
CA ARG A 188 -12.28 -3.53 14.22
C ARG A 188 -12.81 -4.94 14.39
N VAL A 189 -14.11 -5.16 14.19
CA VAL A 189 -14.70 -6.51 14.25
C VAL A 189 -14.18 -7.37 13.10
N PHE A 190 -14.17 -6.84 11.87
CA PHE A 190 -13.65 -7.55 10.69
C PHE A 190 -12.22 -8.02 10.90
N PHE A 191 -11.33 -7.12 11.35
CA PHE A 191 -9.94 -7.43 11.64
C PHE A 191 -9.79 -8.39 12.82
N THR A 192 -10.60 -8.27 13.88
CA THR A 192 -10.62 -9.25 14.99
C THR A 192 -10.93 -10.66 14.50
N LEU A 193 -11.88 -10.81 13.57
CA LEU A 193 -12.23 -12.11 13.00
C LEU A 193 -11.09 -12.69 12.15
N LEU A 194 -10.35 -11.84 11.44
CA LEU A 194 -9.11 -12.24 10.75
C LEU A 194 -8.06 -12.72 11.75
N LYS A 195 -7.78 -11.96 12.82
CA LYS A 195 -6.82 -12.36 13.90
C LYS A 195 -7.20 -13.67 14.60
N LYS A 196 -8.49 -14.02 14.62
CA LYS A 196 -8.99 -15.29 15.18
C LYS A 196 -9.08 -16.43 14.17
N LYS A 197 -8.55 -16.24 12.96
CA LYS A 197 -8.60 -17.18 11.83
C LYS A 197 -10.02 -17.65 11.45
N LYS A 198 -11.05 -16.83 11.69
CA LYS A 198 -12.46 -17.22 11.49
C LYS A 198 -12.94 -16.91 10.08
N ALA A 199 -12.37 -17.58 9.07
CA ALA A 199 -12.63 -17.32 7.64
C ALA A 199 -14.13 -17.23 7.29
N LEU A 200 -14.95 -18.17 7.78
CA LEU A 200 -16.39 -18.16 7.52
C LEU A 200 -17.08 -16.92 8.11
N ALA A 201 -16.73 -16.56 9.36
CA ALA A 201 -17.29 -15.39 10.04
C ALA A 201 -16.88 -14.08 9.36
N VAL A 202 -15.64 -13.99 8.84
CA VAL A 202 -15.15 -12.84 8.07
C VAL A 202 -16.03 -12.61 6.83
N VAL A 203 -16.29 -13.67 6.05
CA VAL A 203 -17.12 -13.58 4.85
C VAL A 203 -18.57 -13.20 5.19
N LEU A 204 -19.16 -13.85 6.19
CA LEU A 204 -20.53 -13.56 6.64
C LEU A 204 -20.66 -12.11 7.12
N TRP A 205 -19.74 -11.65 7.98
CA TRP A 205 -19.73 -10.29 8.51
C TRP A 205 -19.76 -9.24 7.40
N ARG A 206 -18.88 -9.39 6.38
CA ARG A 206 -18.83 -8.46 5.26
C ARG A 206 -20.07 -8.53 4.37
N LYS A 207 -20.57 -9.72 4.03
CA LYS A 207 -21.76 -9.88 3.17
C LYS A 207 -23.04 -9.35 3.85
N ILE A 208 -23.22 -9.59 5.16
CA ILE A 208 -24.33 -9.03 5.94
C ILE A 208 -24.24 -7.49 5.95
N TYR A 209 -23.03 -6.96 6.12
CA TYR A 209 -22.82 -5.51 6.10
C TYR A 209 -23.14 -4.88 4.74
N ASP A 210 -22.78 -5.56 3.64
CA ASP A 210 -23.12 -5.11 2.28
C ASP A 210 -24.63 -5.13 2.02
N LEU A 211 -25.33 -6.14 2.52
CA LEU A 211 -26.79 -6.22 2.43
C LEU A 211 -27.42 -5.06 3.22
N ARG A 212 -26.94 -4.81 4.44
CA ARG A 212 -27.40 -3.69 5.27
C ARG A 212 -27.21 -2.35 4.55
N SER A 213 -26.04 -2.09 3.97
CA SER A 213 -25.80 -0.81 3.28
C SER A 213 -26.66 -0.60 2.03
N ARG A 214 -27.16 -1.68 1.41
CA ARG A 214 -28.10 -1.61 0.28
C ARG A 214 -29.56 -1.44 0.72
N ILE A 215 -29.94 -2.02 1.86
CA ILE A 215 -31.32 -1.97 2.40
C ILE A 215 -31.61 -0.63 3.07
N PHE A 216 -30.63 -0.05 3.75
CA PHE A 216 -30.77 1.22 4.48
C PHE A 216 -30.24 2.42 3.67
N LYS A 217 -30.22 2.30 2.34
CA LYS A 217 -29.97 3.40 1.40
C LYS A 217 -31.28 4.07 1.02
#